data_AF-A0AAT9MVR5-F1
#
_entry.id   AF-A0AAT9MVR5-F1
#
_cell.length_a   1.000
_cell.length_b   1.000
_cell.length_c   1.000
_cell.angle_alpha   90.00
_cell.angle_beta   90.00
_cell.angle_gamma   90.00
#
_symmetry.space_group_name_H-M   'P 1'
#
loop_
_entity.id
_entity.type
_entity.pdbx_description
1 polymer ?
#
loop_
_entity_poly.entity_id
_entity_poly.type
_entity_poly.pdbx_seq_one_letter_code
_entity_poly.pdbx_strand_id
1 'polypeptide(L)'
;MLRKKQYNSKANVSYLIYQQANLMKYTITTIKYVNFLISDILDPLILNKLTTMEPGLTMEEKKMKNRLKRDFSHISIEIPKSITQVIKEKIREMIIHGDFDLGQAISENELSNILMVSKTPIREAFIWLSYNENLVNIIPRSGTFVFSVTDEDINDLIKMRVILEQGAIREAMEKNANNVIVELSNILSKSAKINAERDTQAYLKLDHDFHYVFVKYADNKYISQAHLLISARLLAIRYRLDFTAEYITSSNRGHATILDMLKNNNVEGVCNFITHHIGSGFTERARKLLALKA
;
A
#
# COMPACT_ATOMS: atom_id res chain seq x y z
N MET A 1 -37.13 21.93 -34.77
CA MET A 1 -37.52 22.25 -33.38
C MET A 1 -36.38 21.82 -32.45
N LEU A 2 -35.32 22.64 -32.36
CA LEU A 2 -34.10 22.35 -31.59
C LEU A 2 -34.13 23.14 -30.28
N ARG A 3 -34.30 22.45 -29.14
CA ARG A 3 -34.21 23.07 -27.80
C ARG A 3 -32.73 23.28 -27.43
N LYS A 4 -32.30 24.54 -27.39
CA LYS A 4 -31.05 24.99 -26.75
C LYS A 4 -31.09 24.59 -25.26
N LYS A 5 -30.25 23.65 -24.83
CA LYS A 5 -29.92 23.48 -23.40
C LYS A 5 -29.10 24.70 -22.96
N GLN A 6 -29.68 25.56 -22.13
CA GLN A 6 -28.95 26.59 -21.39
C GLN A 6 -27.90 25.91 -20.53
N TYR A 7 -26.64 26.04 -20.94
CA TYR A 7 -25.48 25.73 -20.10
C TYR A 7 -25.47 26.68 -18.90
N ASN A 8 -25.42 26.10 -17.70
CA ASN A 8 -25.54 26.81 -16.44
C ASN A 8 -24.24 27.59 -16.16
N SER A 9 -24.18 28.86 -16.57
CA SER A 9 -22.96 29.71 -16.57
C SER A 9 -22.37 29.99 -15.19
N LYS A 10 -23.11 29.75 -14.10
CA LYS A 10 -22.66 30.06 -12.73
C LYS A 10 -21.64 29.04 -12.18
N ALA A 11 -21.68 27.77 -12.60
CA ALA A 11 -20.76 26.76 -12.10
C ALA A 11 -19.33 26.92 -12.67
N ASN A 12 -19.22 27.38 -13.93
CA ASN A 12 -17.93 27.65 -14.57
C ASN A 12 -17.23 28.88 -13.97
N VAL A 13 -17.99 29.90 -13.57
CA VAL A 13 -17.43 31.11 -12.94
C VAL A 13 -16.83 30.77 -11.57
N SER A 14 -17.48 29.93 -10.76
CA SER A 14 -16.93 29.50 -9.47
C SER A 14 -15.66 28.65 -9.60
N TYR A 15 -15.56 27.82 -10.64
CA TYR A 15 -14.36 27.02 -10.90
C TYR A 15 -13.18 27.88 -11.41
N LEU A 16 -13.45 28.83 -12.30
CA LEU A 16 -12.46 29.80 -12.77
C LEU A 16 -11.94 30.70 -11.64
N ILE A 17 -12.83 31.18 -10.76
CA ILE A 17 -12.43 31.98 -9.58
C ILE A 17 -11.62 31.13 -8.59
N TYR A 18 -11.98 29.86 -8.39
CA TYR A 18 -11.20 28.95 -7.53
C TYR A 18 -9.79 28.69 -8.10
N GLN A 19 -9.66 28.51 -9.41
CA GLN A 19 -8.36 28.41 -10.06
C GLN A 19 -7.56 29.71 -9.97
N GLN A 20 -8.20 30.87 -10.13
CA GLN A 20 -7.56 32.18 -10.03
C GLN A 20 -7.10 32.50 -8.59
N ALA A 21 -7.88 32.10 -7.58
CA ALA A 21 -7.52 32.20 -6.17
C ALA A 21 -6.38 31.24 -5.77
N ASN A 22 -6.34 30.03 -6.36
CA ASN A 22 -5.20 29.12 -6.19
C ASN A 22 -3.95 29.66 -6.89
N LEU A 23 -4.07 30.23 -8.09
CA LEU A 23 -2.97 30.92 -8.78
C LEU A 23 -2.42 32.09 -7.95
N MET A 24 -3.28 32.86 -7.27
CA MET A 24 -2.86 33.91 -6.32
C MET A 24 -2.15 33.33 -5.09
N LYS A 25 -2.62 32.21 -4.53
CA LYS A 25 -1.91 31.52 -3.44
C LYS A 25 -0.53 31.05 -3.87
N TYR A 26 -0.39 30.52 -5.08
CA TYR A 26 0.93 30.17 -5.63
C TYR A 26 1.80 31.40 -5.81
N THR A 27 1.28 32.54 -6.27
CA THR A 27 2.07 33.79 -6.37
C THR A 27 2.51 34.31 -5.00
N ILE A 28 1.67 34.23 -3.97
CA ILE A 28 2.04 34.64 -2.60
C ILE A 28 3.08 33.69 -2.00
N THR A 29 2.96 32.39 -2.22
CA THR A 29 3.97 31.41 -1.78
C THR A 29 5.29 31.62 -2.53
N THR A 30 5.25 31.88 -3.84
CA THR A 30 6.44 32.21 -4.64
C THR A 30 7.06 33.54 -4.20
N ILE A 31 6.27 34.57 -3.87
CA ILE A 31 6.79 35.83 -3.31
C ILE A 31 7.44 35.60 -1.94
N LYS A 32 6.88 34.73 -1.08
CA LYS A 32 7.51 34.35 0.19
C LYS A 32 8.81 33.56 0.00
N TYR A 33 8.86 32.67 -0.99
CA TYR A 33 10.05 31.87 -1.30
C TYR A 33 11.15 32.72 -1.94
N VAL A 34 10.78 33.66 -2.80
CA VAL A 34 11.68 34.67 -3.38
C VAL A 34 12.18 35.64 -2.30
N ASN A 35 11.33 36.07 -1.36
CA ASN A 35 11.75 36.88 -0.21
C ASN A 35 12.70 36.15 0.75
N PHE A 36 12.58 34.83 0.89
CA PHE A 36 13.52 34.00 1.66
C PHE A 36 14.90 33.90 0.99
N LEU A 37 14.97 33.99 -0.34
CA LEU A 37 16.22 33.93 -1.11
C LEU A 37 16.90 35.29 -1.30
N ILE A 38 16.22 36.41 -1.03
CA ILE A 38 16.74 37.78 -1.24
C ILE A 38 16.89 38.55 0.10
N SER A 39 16.66 37.91 1.26
CA SER A 39 16.75 38.57 2.58
C SER A 39 18.12 39.16 2.89
N ASP A 40 19.18 38.72 2.21
CA ASP A 40 20.54 39.22 2.39
C ASP A 40 20.88 40.44 1.50
N ILE A 41 19.95 40.87 0.63
CA ILE A 41 20.18 41.95 -0.35
C ILE A 41 19.23 43.15 -0.16
N LEU A 42 18.06 42.97 0.47
CA LEU A 42 17.04 44.02 0.60
C LEU A 42 17.00 44.65 1.99
N ASP A 43 16.90 45.99 2.01
CA ASP A 43 16.76 46.81 3.21
C ASP A 43 15.58 46.31 4.10
N PRO A 44 15.81 46.08 5.40
CA PRO A 44 14.79 45.60 6.35
C PRO A 44 13.50 46.43 6.37
N LEU A 45 13.57 47.73 6.06
CA LEU A 45 12.39 48.61 6.03
C LEU A 45 11.46 48.32 4.84
N ILE A 46 12.02 47.88 3.71
CA ILE A 46 11.26 47.54 2.49
C ILE A 46 10.58 46.19 2.67
N LEU A 47 11.27 45.21 3.26
CA LEU A 47 10.73 43.89 3.55
C LEU A 47 9.50 43.97 4.48
N ASN A 48 9.55 44.85 5.49
CA ASN A 48 8.45 45.04 6.43
C ASN A 48 7.22 45.73 5.80
N LYS A 49 7.41 46.58 4.79
CA LYS A 49 6.31 47.17 4.02
C LYS A 49 5.64 46.15 3.10
N LEU A 50 6.40 45.21 2.53
CA LEU A 50 5.86 44.17 1.63
C LEU A 50 5.14 43.05 2.38
N THR A 51 5.57 42.71 3.59
CA THR A 51 4.91 41.68 4.43
C THR A 51 3.64 42.17 5.12
N THR A 52 3.46 43.49 5.27
CA THR A 52 2.30 44.10 5.94
C THR A 52 1.19 44.54 4.97
N MET A 53 1.40 44.45 3.66
CA MET A 53 0.34 44.62 2.66
C MET A 53 -0.48 43.33 2.55
N GLU A 54 -1.48 43.14 3.42
CA GLU A 54 -2.59 42.24 3.07
C GLU A 54 -3.41 42.92 1.95
N PRO A 55 -3.54 42.32 0.75
CA PRO A 55 -4.47 42.84 -0.23
C PRO A 55 -5.87 42.73 0.37
N GLY A 56 -6.49 43.89 0.63
CA GLY A 56 -7.82 43.96 1.20
C GLY A 56 -8.79 43.19 0.30
N LEU A 57 -9.42 42.15 0.86
CA LEU A 57 -10.41 41.33 0.16
C LEU A 57 -11.43 42.25 -0.54
N THR A 58 -11.62 42.03 -1.83
CA THR A 58 -12.66 42.67 -2.61
C THR A 58 -14.03 42.39 -2.00
N MET A 59 -15.01 43.23 -2.30
CA MET A 59 -16.37 43.10 -1.76
C MET A 59 -17.03 41.75 -2.13
N GLU A 60 -16.65 41.14 -3.26
CA GLU A 60 -17.07 39.80 -3.66
C GLU A 60 -16.41 38.71 -2.82
N GLU A 61 -15.10 38.82 -2.55
CA GLU A 61 -14.38 37.89 -1.68
C GLU A 61 -14.87 37.96 -0.23
N LYS A 62 -15.22 39.15 0.27
CA LYS A 62 -15.87 39.32 1.59
C LYS A 62 -17.25 38.67 1.63
N LYS A 63 -18.06 38.80 0.56
CA LYS A 63 -19.36 38.10 0.44
C LYS A 63 -19.19 36.59 0.35
N MET A 64 -18.16 36.09 -0.32
CA MET A 64 -17.87 34.66 -0.44
C MET A 64 -17.36 34.07 0.88
N LYS A 65 -16.46 34.77 1.59
CA LYS A 65 -15.97 34.39 2.92
C LYS A 65 -17.10 34.39 3.97
N ASN A 66 -18.05 35.32 3.87
CA ASN A 66 -19.27 35.30 4.69
C ASN A 66 -20.26 34.18 4.30
N ARG A 67 -20.31 33.73 3.04
CA ARG A 67 -21.08 32.54 2.64
C ARG A 67 -20.47 31.23 3.14
N LEU A 68 -19.15 31.20 3.35
CA LEU A 68 -18.39 30.07 3.90
C LEU A 68 -18.41 30.00 5.45
N LYS A 69 -19.12 30.88 6.15
CA LYS A 69 -19.36 30.80 7.62
C LYS A 69 -20.30 29.67 8.04
N ARG A 70 -20.73 28.82 7.12
CA ARG A 70 -21.49 27.62 7.47
C ARG A 70 -20.46 26.54 7.81
N ASP A 71 -20.30 26.29 9.10
CA ASP A 71 -19.57 25.14 9.58
C ASP A 71 -20.28 23.87 9.10
N PHE A 72 -19.68 23.16 8.14
CA PHE A 72 -20.14 21.87 7.62
C PHE A 72 -19.34 20.70 8.19
N SER A 73 -18.54 20.90 9.24
CA SER A 73 -17.77 19.83 9.89
C SER A 73 -18.65 18.72 10.46
N HIS A 74 -19.91 19.03 10.75
CA HIS A 74 -20.95 18.08 11.14
C HIS A 74 -21.48 17.23 9.97
N ILE A 75 -21.23 17.61 8.70
CA ILE A 75 -21.55 16.80 7.53
C ILE A 75 -20.37 15.86 7.27
N SER A 76 -20.17 14.90 8.15
CA SER A 76 -19.35 13.74 7.85
C SER A 76 -20.24 12.68 7.21
N ILE A 77 -19.95 12.36 5.95
CA ILE A 77 -20.54 11.19 5.30
C ILE A 77 -19.48 10.10 5.44
N GLU A 78 -19.76 9.07 6.22
CA GLU A 78 -19.03 7.81 6.08
C GLU A 78 -19.34 7.28 4.67
N ILE A 79 -18.36 7.34 3.77
CA ILE A 79 -18.52 6.81 2.42
C ILE A 79 -18.37 5.28 2.56
N PRO A 80 -19.46 4.49 2.44
CA PRO A 80 -19.33 3.06 2.48
C PRO A 80 -18.44 2.59 1.32
N LYS A 81 -17.60 1.59 1.57
CA LYS A 81 -16.78 0.96 0.50
C LYS A 81 -17.71 0.57 -0.65
N SER A 82 -17.28 0.87 -1.88
CA SER A 82 -18.07 0.47 -3.06
C SER A 82 -18.19 -1.05 -3.11
N ILE A 83 -19.30 -1.56 -3.66
CA ILE A 83 -19.48 -3.00 -3.84
C ILE A 83 -18.32 -3.60 -4.64
N THR A 84 -17.82 -2.90 -5.66
CA THR A 84 -16.63 -3.31 -6.43
C THR A 84 -15.41 -3.46 -5.52
N GLN A 85 -15.17 -2.53 -4.59
CA GLN A 85 -14.03 -2.64 -3.67
C GLN A 85 -14.18 -3.85 -2.74
N VAL A 86 -15.38 -4.13 -2.22
CA VAL A 86 -15.64 -5.30 -1.38
C VAL A 86 -15.40 -6.60 -2.17
N ILE A 87 -15.93 -6.69 -3.39
CA ILE A 87 -15.76 -7.85 -4.26
C ILE A 87 -14.30 -8.08 -4.63
N LYS A 88 -13.55 -7.01 -4.94
CA LYS A 88 -12.12 -7.07 -5.22
C LYS A 88 -11.34 -7.65 -4.05
N GLU A 89 -11.56 -7.16 -2.83
CA GLU A 89 -10.89 -7.72 -1.63
C GLU A 89 -11.30 -9.17 -1.39
N LYS A 90 -12.58 -9.52 -1.61
CA LYS A 90 -13.04 -10.90 -1.41
C LYS A 90 -12.39 -11.89 -2.38
N ILE A 91 -12.34 -11.56 -3.67
CA ILE A 91 -11.68 -12.40 -4.68
C ILE A 91 -10.18 -12.49 -4.39
N ARG A 92 -9.55 -11.38 -3.98
CA ARG A 92 -8.14 -11.34 -3.57
C ARG A 92 -7.86 -12.32 -2.43
N GLU A 93 -8.67 -12.30 -1.37
CA GLU A 93 -8.57 -13.23 -0.24
C GLU A 93 -8.74 -14.69 -0.67
N MET A 94 -9.73 -14.99 -1.50
CA MET A 94 -9.97 -16.35 -2.00
C MET A 94 -8.74 -16.89 -2.76
N ILE A 95 -8.12 -16.06 -3.60
CA ILE A 95 -6.89 -16.43 -4.32
C ILE A 95 -5.72 -16.65 -3.33
N ILE A 96 -5.54 -15.75 -2.36
CA ILE A 96 -4.46 -15.84 -1.37
C ILE A 96 -4.60 -17.11 -0.53
N HIS A 97 -5.79 -17.39 0.01
CA HIS A 97 -6.03 -18.52 0.91
C HIS A 97 -6.07 -19.88 0.22
N GLY A 98 -6.11 -19.93 -1.11
CA GLY A 98 -6.07 -21.19 -1.84
C GLY A 98 -7.42 -21.75 -2.26
N ASP A 99 -8.50 -20.96 -2.20
CA ASP A 99 -9.83 -21.38 -2.67
C ASP A 99 -9.83 -21.65 -4.21
N PHE A 100 -8.86 -21.08 -4.92
CA PHE A 100 -8.56 -21.37 -6.32
C PHE A 100 -7.10 -21.80 -6.46
N ASP A 101 -6.83 -22.87 -7.19
CA ASP A 101 -5.48 -23.33 -7.49
C ASP A 101 -4.70 -22.35 -8.37
N LEU A 102 -3.36 -22.32 -8.22
CA LEU A 102 -2.50 -21.59 -9.17
C LEU A 102 -2.71 -22.14 -10.59
N GLY A 103 -2.91 -21.24 -11.56
CA GLY A 103 -3.25 -21.58 -12.95
C GLY A 103 -4.72 -21.97 -13.19
N GLN A 104 -5.55 -22.07 -12.15
CA GLN A 104 -6.96 -22.45 -12.29
C GLN A 104 -7.77 -21.35 -13.01
N ALA A 105 -8.66 -21.75 -13.92
CA ALA A 105 -9.64 -20.86 -14.52
C ALA A 105 -10.70 -20.42 -13.49
N ILE A 106 -11.01 -19.12 -13.46
CA ILE A 106 -12.01 -18.53 -12.56
C ILE A 106 -13.22 -18.08 -13.36
N SER A 107 -14.40 -18.63 -13.04
CA SER A 107 -15.64 -18.34 -13.75
C SER A 107 -16.33 -17.09 -13.17
N GLU A 108 -16.55 -16.06 -14.01
CA GLU A 108 -17.35 -14.89 -13.64
C GLU A 108 -18.78 -15.28 -13.23
N ASN A 109 -19.35 -16.29 -13.89
CA ASN A 109 -20.71 -16.76 -13.62
C ASN A 109 -20.80 -17.41 -12.24
N GLU A 110 -19.80 -18.24 -11.92
CA GLU A 110 -19.72 -18.94 -10.64
C GLU A 110 -19.57 -17.93 -9.50
N LEU A 111 -18.62 -17.00 -9.61
CA LEU A 111 -18.43 -15.94 -8.61
C LEU A 111 -19.65 -15.03 -8.48
N SER A 112 -20.31 -14.68 -9.58
CA SER A 112 -21.55 -13.88 -9.57
C SER A 112 -22.65 -14.57 -8.76
N ASN A 113 -22.78 -15.89 -8.88
CA ASN A 113 -23.75 -16.68 -8.12
C ASN A 113 -23.36 -16.81 -6.65
N ILE A 114 -22.10 -17.15 -6.35
CA ILE A 114 -21.61 -17.33 -4.97
C ILE A 114 -21.68 -16.02 -4.18
N LEU A 115 -21.25 -14.91 -4.79
CA LEU A 115 -21.18 -13.61 -4.13
C LEU A 115 -22.48 -12.80 -4.26
N MET A 116 -23.48 -13.34 -4.96
CA MET A 116 -24.79 -12.72 -5.18
C MET A 116 -24.72 -11.29 -5.73
N VAL A 117 -23.81 -11.07 -6.70
CA VAL A 117 -23.62 -9.79 -7.39
C VAL A 117 -23.69 -9.96 -8.90
N SER A 118 -23.88 -8.87 -9.65
CA SER A 118 -23.78 -8.92 -11.11
C SER A 118 -22.34 -9.17 -11.57
N LYS A 119 -22.15 -9.51 -12.85
CA LYS A 119 -20.81 -9.78 -13.41
C LYS A 119 -19.92 -8.54 -13.53
N THR A 120 -20.50 -7.34 -13.59
CA THR A 120 -19.76 -6.08 -13.74
C THR A 120 -18.72 -5.86 -12.63
N PRO A 121 -19.07 -5.90 -11.32
CA PRO A 121 -18.08 -5.75 -10.25
C PRO A 121 -17.05 -6.91 -10.21
N ILE A 122 -17.42 -8.12 -10.64
CA ILE A 122 -16.47 -9.23 -10.78
C ILE A 122 -15.40 -8.92 -11.85
N ARG A 123 -15.83 -8.43 -13.02
CA ARG A 123 -14.93 -8.03 -14.11
C ARG A 123 -14.01 -6.89 -13.72
N GLU A 124 -14.54 -5.86 -13.07
CA GLU A 124 -13.76 -4.74 -12.55
C GLU A 124 -12.71 -5.22 -11.53
N ALA A 125 -13.09 -6.15 -10.64
CA ALA A 125 -12.17 -6.77 -9.72
C ALA A 125 -11.06 -7.55 -10.44
N PHE A 126 -11.39 -8.39 -11.43
CA PHE A 126 -10.38 -9.12 -12.21
C PHE A 126 -9.42 -8.20 -12.95
N ILE A 127 -9.93 -7.16 -13.61
CA ILE A 127 -9.10 -6.15 -14.28
C ILE A 127 -8.13 -5.52 -13.27
N TRP A 128 -8.64 -5.11 -12.10
CA TRP A 128 -7.80 -4.49 -11.09
C TRP A 128 -6.74 -5.46 -10.55
N LEU A 129 -7.13 -6.70 -10.21
CA LEU A 129 -6.23 -7.72 -9.67
C LEU A 129 -5.16 -8.15 -10.68
N SER A 130 -5.49 -8.12 -11.97
CA SER A 130 -4.54 -8.38 -13.05
C SER A 130 -3.50 -7.26 -13.15
N TYR A 131 -3.93 -6.00 -13.24
CA TYR A 131 -3.01 -4.89 -13.48
C TYR A 131 -2.22 -4.42 -12.25
N ASN A 132 -2.77 -4.54 -11.03
CA ASN A 132 -2.15 -3.96 -9.83
C ASN A 132 -1.41 -4.98 -8.97
N GLU A 133 -1.83 -6.24 -8.95
CA GLU A 133 -1.22 -7.27 -8.09
C GLU A 133 -0.79 -8.52 -8.86
N ASN A 134 -1.09 -8.58 -10.16
CA ASN A 134 -0.80 -9.72 -11.03
C ASN A 134 -1.25 -11.06 -10.42
N LEU A 135 -2.43 -11.05 -9.77
CA LEU A 135 -3.02 -12.24 -9.16
C LEU A 135 -3.85 -13.07 -10.14
N VAL A 136 -4.26 -12.45 -11.25
CA VAL A 136 -4.99 -13.14 -12.31
C VAL A 136 -4.47 -12.72 -13.69
N ASN A 137 -4.49 -13.67 -14.62
CA ASN A 137 -4.18 -13.49 -16.02
C ASN A 137 -5.49 -13.51 -16.83
N ILE A 138 -5.80 -12.42 -17.51
CA ILE A 138 -6.97 -12.33 -18.39
C ILE A 138 -6.53 -12.63 -19.82
N ILE A 139 -6.91 -13.79 -20.34
CA ILE A 139 -6.57 -14.23 -21.69
C ILE A 139 -7.77 -13.99 -22.62
N PRO A 140 -7.62 -13.15 -23.68
CA PRO A 140 -8.70 -12.86 -24.60
C PRO A 140 -9.30 -14.14 -25.20
N ARG A 141 -10.63 -14.27 -25.12
CA ARG A 141 -11.40 -15.42 -25.61
C ARG A 141 -11.17 -16.75 -24.87
N SER A 142 -10.27 -16.81 -23.89
CA SER A 142 -10.01 -18.02 -23.09
C SER A 142 -10.50 -17.90 -21.64
N GLY A 143 -10.52 -16.69 -21.07
CA GLY A 143 -11.05 -16.44 -19.72
C GLY A 143 -10.04 -15.83 -18.76
N THR A 144 -10.34 -15.88 -17.47
CA THR A 144 -9.48 -15.38 -16.39
C THR A 144 -8.91 -16.55 -15.61
N PHE A 145 -7.62 -16.53 -15.33
CA PHE A 145 -6.90 -17.61 -14.65
C PHE A 145 -6.15 -17.06 -13.43
N VAL A 146 -6.09 -17.79 -12.32
CA VAL A 146 -5.15 -17.48 -11.23
C VAL A 146 -3.74 -17.51 -11.79
N PHE A 147 -2.87 -16.60 -11.33
CA PHE A 147 -1.48 -16.61 -11.73
C PHE A 147 -0.81 -17.97 -11.48
N SER A 148 0.15 -18.33 -12.34
CA SER A 148 1.06 -19.45 -12.14
C SER A 148 2.46 -18.93 -11.81
N VAL A 149 3.35 -19.81 -11.35
CA VAL A 149 4.75 -19.50 -11.09
C VAL A 149 5.63 -20.61 -11.60
N THR A 150 6.82 -20.23 -12.07
CA THR A 150 7.94 -21.12 -12.37
C THR A 150 8.97 -21.07 -11.24
N ASP A 151 9.96 -21.95 -11.27
CA ASP A 151 11.10 -21.89 -10.35
C ASP A 151 11.87 -20.56 -10.47
N GLU A 152 11.97 -20.03 -11.69
CA GLU A 152 12.61 -18.74 -11.96
C GLU A 152 11.80 -17.59 -11.34
N ASP A 153 10.47 -17.59 -11.51
CA ASP A 153 9.58 -16.60 -10.89
C ASP A 153 9.73 -16.58 -9.36
N ILE A 154 9.81 -17.76 -8.74
CA ILE A 154 10.02 -17.89 -7.29
C ILE A 154 11.35 -17.26 -6.86
N ASN A 155 12.44 -17.56 -7.58
CA ASN A 155 13.76 -17.01 -7.26
C ASN A 155 13.77 -15.49 -7.40
N ASP A 156 13.18 -14.95 -8.47
CA ASP A 156 13.16 -13.51 -8.71
C ASP A 156 12.24 -12.78 -7.74
N LEU A 157 11.12 -13.38 -7.36
CA LEU A 157 10.24 -12.87 -6.30
C LEU A 157 10.96 -12.77 -4.96
N ILE A 158 11.75 -13.79 -4.59
CA ILE A 158 12.57 -13.77 -3.37
C ILE A 158 13.62 -12.67 -3.43
N LYS A 159 14.38 -12.57 -4.52
CA LYS A 159 15.41 -11.54 -4.68
C LYS A 159 14.82 -10.15 -4.57
N MET A 160 13.69 -9.91 -5.24
CA MET A 160 12.99 -8.62 -5.18
C MET A 160 12.53 -8.30 -3.76
N ARG A 161 11.98 -9.30 -3.05
CA ARG A 161 11.61 -9.15 -1.63
C ARG A 161 12.82 -8.76 -0.77
N VAL A 162 13.96 -9.44 -0.91
CA VAL A 162 15.17 -9.13 -0.15
C VAL A 162 15.63 -7.70 -0.41
N ILE A 163 15.71 -7.28 -1.68
CA ILE A 163 16.12 -5.91 -2.05
C ILE A 163 15.20 -4.87 -1.42
N LEU A 164 13.88 -5.08 -1.52
CA LEU A 164 12.89 -4.17 -0.94
C LEU A 164 12.99 -4.11 0.58
N GLU A 165 13.07 -5.26 1.25
CA GLU A 165 13.13 -5.30 2.71
C GLU A 165 14.42 -4.69 3.25
N GLN A 166 15.58 -4.92 2.60
CA GLN A 166 16.84 -4.28 2.98
C GLN A 166 16.77 -2.75 2.83
N GLY A 167 16.19 -2.24 1.74
CA GLY A 167 15.96 -0.81 1.59
C GLY A 167 15.01 -0.27 2.66
N ALA A 168 13.91 -0.98 2.91
CA ALA A 168 12.92 -0.62 3.91
C ALA A 168 13.49 -0.62 5.34
N ILE A 169 14.34 -1.60 5.69
CA ILE A 169 15.01 -1.70 6.98
C ILE A 169 15.87 -0.46 7.25
N ARG A 170 16.69 -0.05 6.27
CA ARG A 170 17.54 1.14 6.42
C ARG A 170 16.72 2.41 6.65
N GLU A 171 15.73 2.64 5.80
CA GLU A 171 14.83 3.79 5.90
C GLU A 171 14.03 3.80 7.22
N ALA A 172 13.51 2.64 7.63
CA ALA A 172 12.70 2.51 8.82
C ALA A 172 13.51 2.70 10.10
N MET A 173 14.76 2.21 10.12
CA MET A 173 15.65 2.40 11.26
C MET A 173 16.23 3.80 11.33
N GLU A 174 16.42 4.48 10.20
CA GLU A 174 16.83 5.89 10.20
C GLU A 174 15.72 6.82 10.73
N LYS A 175 14.47 6.60 10.29
CA LYS A 175 13.36 7.52 10.57
C LYS A 175 12.53 7.14 11.80
N ASN A 176 12.38 5.84 12.07
CA ASN A 176 11.31 5.30 12.91
C ASN A 176 11.77 4.11 13.81
N ALA A 177 13.05 4.03 14.17
CA ALA A 177 13.64 2.89 14.90
C ALA A 177 12.84 2.43 16.13
N ASN A 178 12.43 3.38 16.99
CA ASN A 178 11.67 3.05 18.21
C ASN A 178 10.32 2.39 17.89
N ASN A 179 9.61 2.90 16.87
CA ASN A 179 8.33 2.32 16.44
C ASN A 179 8.51 0.92 15.87
N VAL A 180 9.57 0.70 15.07
CA VAL A 180 9.94 -0.62 14.53
C VAL A 180 10.18 -1.60 15.68
N ILE A 181 11.05 -1.25 16.64
CA ILE A 181 11.42 -2.14 17.74
C ILE A 181 10.20 -2.50 18.61
N VAL A 182 9.33 -1.52 18.90
CA VAL A 182 8.10 -1.75 19.68
C VAL A 182 7.14 -2.68 18.94
N GLU A 183 6.89 -2.44 17.66
CA GLU A 183 5.94 -3.26 16.89
C GLU A 183 6.46 -4.69 16.69
N LEU A 184 7.74 -4.86 16.35
CA LEU A 184 8.35 -6.19 16.24
C LEU A 184 8.32 -6.95 17.57
N SER A 185 8.57 -6.27 18.70
CA SER A 185 8.48 -6.88 20.03
C SER A 185 7.05 -7.37 20.33
N ASN A 186 6.03 -6.57 19.97
CA ASN A 186 4.61 -6.93 20.14
C ASN A 186 4.16 -8.07 19.22
N ILE A 187 4.74 -8.17 18.02
CA ILE A 187 4.47 -9.28 17.10
C ILE A 187 5.10 -10.56 17.66
N LEU A 188 6.36 -10.51 18.09
CA LEU A 188 7.09 -11.69 18.56
C LEU A 188 6.61 -12.24 19.90
N SER A 189 5.99 -11.41 20.76
CA SER A 189 5.39 -11.91 22.01
C SER A 189 4.29 -12.95 21.78
N LYS A 190 3.70 -13.01 20.58
CA LYS A 190 2.67 -13.97 20.18
C LYS A 190 3.24 -15.32 19.70
N SER A 191 4.53 -15.37 19.37
CA SER A 191 5.17 -16.54 18.74
C SER A 191 5.12 -17.80 19.61
N ALA A 192 5.30 -17.67 20.93
CA ALA A 192 5.30 -18.82 21.85
C ALA A 192 3.94 -19.55 21.85
N LYS A 193 2.83 -18.80 21.83
CA LYS A 193 1.48 -19.36 21.78
C LYS A 193 1.24 -20.09 20.45
N ILE A 194 1.57 -19.44 19.34
CA ILE A 194 1.42 -20.01 17.99
C ILE A 194 2.21 -21.33 17.85
N ASN A 195 3.45 -21.36 18.36
CA ASN A 195 4.26 -22.59 18.35
C ASN A 195 3.64 -23.72 19.19
N ALA A 196 3.07 -23.40 20.35
CA ALA A 196 2.44 -24.37 21.22
C ALA A 196 1.16 -24.95 20.60
N GLU A 197 0.34 -24.10 19.96
CA GLU A 197 -0.92 -24.47 19.31
C GLU A 197 -0.71 -25.10 17.91
N ARG A 198 0.51 -25.02 17.37
CA ARG A 198 0.85 -25.46 16.00
C ARG A 198 -0.04 -24.80 14.94
N ASP A 199 -0.40 -23.55 15.17
CA ASP A 199 -1.28 -22.79 14.27
C ASP A 199 -0.47 -22.17 13.11
N THR A 200 -0.40 -22.90 12.01
CA THR A 200 0.29 -22.46 10.79
C THR A 200 -0.31 -21.19 10.19
N GLN A 201 -1.62 -20.97 10.33
CA GLN A 201 -2.30 -19.79 9.80
C GLN A 201 -1.93 -18.55 10.60
N ALA A 202 -1.93 -18.66 11.93
CA ALA A 202 -1.43 -17.60 12.80
C ALA A 202 0.07 -17.33 12.57
N TYR A 203 0.87 -18.36 12.29
CA TYR A 203 2.29 -18.18 11.94
C TYR A 203 2.45 -17.40 10.63
N LEU A 204 1.72 -17.76 9.56
CA LEU A 204 1.78 -17.07 8.27
C LEU A 204 1.47 -15.58 8.42
N LYS A 205 0.45 -15.26 9.23
CA LYS A 205 0.10 -13.88 9.54
C LYS A 205 1.19 -13.19 10.35
N LEU A 206 1.72 -13.82 11.40
CA LEU A 206 2.81 -13.27 12.22
C LEU A 206 4.04 -12.95 11.36
N ASP A 207 4.46 -13.89 10.50
CA ASP A 207 5.62 -13.73 9.63
C ASP A 207 5.41 -12.59 8.62
N HIS A 208 4.24 -12.53 7.98
CA HIS A 208 3.90 -11.40 7.10
C HIS A 208 3.94 -10.06 7.84
N ASP A 209 3.26 -9.98 8.99
CA ASP A 209 3.19 -8.77 9.80
C ASP A 209 4.60 -8.33 10.24
N PHE A 210 5.45 -9.27 10.68
CA PHE A 210 6.82 -9.02 11.11
C PHE A 210 7.64 -8.34 10.00
N HIS A 211 7.63 -8.90 8.81
CA HIS A 211 8.38 -8.35 7.67
C HIS A 211 7.78 -7.05 7.14
N TYR A 212 6.45 -6.91 7.18
CA TYR A 212 5.78 -5.69 6.74
C TYR A 212 6.07 -4.48 7.62
N VAL A 213 6.47 -4.65 8.90
CA VAL A 213 6.86 -3.54 9.78
C VAL A 213 7.91 -2.65 9.12
N PHE A 214 8.92 -3.23 8.45
CA PHE A 214 9.96 -2.43 7.80
C PHE A 214 9.40 -1.56 6.68
N VAL A 215 8.52 -2.12 5.84
CA VAL A 215 7.87 -1.38 4.75
C VAL A 215 6.95 -0.29 5.29
N LYS A 216 6.19 -0.60 6.34
CA LYS A 216 5.27 0.32 7.01
C LYS A 216 6.00 1.54 7.58
N TYR A 217 7.16 1.33 8.20
CA TYR A 217 7.94 2.38 8.86
C TYR A 217 9.06 2.99 8.02
N ALA A 218 9.28 2.51 6.80
CA ALA A 218 10.22 3.13 5.86
C ALA A 218 9.83 4.57 5.50
N ASP A 219 8.56 4.95 5.68
CA ASP A 219 8.00 6.25 5.26
C ASP A 219 8.44 6.62 3.84
N ASN A 220 8.30 5.66 2.93
CA ASN A 220 8.68 5.77 1.55
C ASN A 220 7.59 5.18 0.67
N LYS A 221 6.81 6.07 0.04
CA LYS A 221 5.66 5.68 -0.80
C LYS A 221 6.03 4.73 -1.93
N TYR A 222 7.24 4.81 -2.48
CA TYR A 222 7.67 3.96 -3.59
C TYR A 222 8.05 2.55 -3.10
N ILE A 223 8.65 2.43 -1.91
CA ILE A 223 8.88 1.12 -1.27
C ILE A 223 7.53 0.45 -0.97
N SER A 224 6.57 1.19 -0.41
CA SER A 224 5.23 0.65 -0.14
C SER A 224 4.51 0.21 -1.41
N GLN A 225 4.57 0.99 -2.49
CA GLN A 225 4.00 0.62 -3.79
C GLN A 225 4.69 -0.60 -4.39
N ALA A 226 6.02 -0.66 -4.37
CA ALA A 226 6.77 -1.80 -4.88
C ALA A 226 6.50 -3.08 -4.07
N HIS A 227 6.36 -2.97 -2.75
CA HIS A 227 5.97 -4.10 -1.90
C HIS A 227 4.56 -4.60 -2.23
N LEU A 228 3.59 -3.70 -2.48
CA LEU A 228 2.23 -4.10 -2.85
C LEU A 228 2.21 -4.99 -4.11
N LEU A 229 3.04 -4.69 -5.11
CA LEU A 229 3.15 -5.47 -6.36
C LEU A 229 3.51 -6.95 -6.14
N ILE A 230 4.28 -7.26 -5.08
CA ILE A 230 4.76 -8.63 -4.83
C ILE A 230 4.04 -9.32 -3.66
N SER A 231 3.48 -8.54 -2.73
CA SER A 231 2.99 -9.04 -1.44
C SER A 231 1.87 -10.08 -1.57
N ALA A 232 0.90 -9.84 -2.45
CA ALA A 232 -0.25 -10.72 -2.59
C ALA A 232 0.13 -12.06 -3.25
N ARG A 233 0.98 -12.03 -4.28
CA ARG A 233 1.52 -13.25 -4.90
C ARG A 233 2.38 -14.03 -3.92
N LEU A 234 3.23 -13.35 -3.16
CA LEU A 234 4.05 -13.98 -2.13
C LEU A 234 3.16 -14.70 -1.10
N LEU A 235 2.14 -14.03 -0.58
CA LEU A 235 1.18 -14.64 0.34
C LEU A 235 0.48 -15.85 -0.28
N ALA A 236 -0.06 -15.70 -1.50
CA ALA A 236 -0.73 -16.80 -2.20
C ALA A 236 0.18 -18.03 -2.35
N ILE A 237 1.45 -17.85 -2.71
CA ILE A 237 2.41 -18.97 -2.77
C ILE A 237 2.62 -19.56 -1.37
N ARG A 238 2.88 -18.71 -0.37
CA ARG A 238 3.13 -19.16 1.01
C ARG A 238 1.99 -19.97 1.61
N TYR A 239 0.73 -19.58 1.38
CA TYR A 239 -0.44 -20.32 1.86
C TYR A 239 -0.55 -21.74 1.30
N ARG A 240 0.18 -22.05 0.22
CA ARG A 240 0.24 -23.38 -0.40
C ARG A 240 1.50 -24.16 -0.02
N LEU A 241 2.34 -23.63 0.86
CA LEU A 241 3.54 -24.31 1.34
C LEU A 241 3.27 -25.03 2.66
N ASP A 242 3.90 -26.19 2.83
CA ASP A 242 3.86 -26.91 4.09
C ASP A 242 4.94 -26.41 5.06
N PHE A 243 4.51 -25.92 6.23
CA PHE A 243 5.38 -25.41 7.27
C PHE A 243 5.38 -26.34 8.48
N THR A 244 6.45 -27.14 8.58
CA THR A 244 6.71 -27.99 9.77
C THR A 244 6.87 -27.14 11.04
N ALA A 245 6.51 -27.70 12.19
CA ALA A 245 6.71 -27.04 13.49
C ALA A 245 8.19 -26.68 13.78
N GLU A 246 9.12 -27.51 13.31
CA GLU A 246 10.56 -27.25 13.43
C GLU A 246 10.97 -26.00 12.65
N TYR A 247 10.49 -25.87 11.41
CA TYR A 247 10.73 -24.67 10.61
C TYR A 247 10.13 -23.42 11.25
N ILE A 248 8.87 -23.48 11.72
CA ILE A 248 8.22 -22.34 12.38
C ILE A 248 9.04 -21.90 13.60
N THR A 249 9.52 -22.87 14.39
CA THR A 249 10.40 -22.60 15.53
C THR A 249 11.72 -21.95 15.10
N SER A 250 12.37 -22.47 14.05
CA SER A 250 13.61 -21.90 13.52
C SER A 250 13.41 -20.48 12.97
N SER A 251 12.32 -20.25 12.23
CA SER A 251 11.97 -18.94 11.67
C SER A 251 11.73 -17.91 12.78
N ASN A 252 10.96 -18.27 13.82
CA ASN A 252 10.73 -17.38 14.96
C ASN A 252 12.01 -17.07 15.75
N ARG A 253 12.98 -18.00 15.82
CA ARG A 253 14.32 -17.71 16.34
C ARG A 253 15.06 -16.70 15.46
N GLY A 254 15.00 -16.85 14.14
CA GLY A 254 15.56 -15.87 13.19
C GLY A 254 14.97 -14.48 13.36
N HIS A 255 13.64 -14.37 13.54
CA HIS A 255 13.00 -13.10 13.86
C HIS A 255 13.48 -12.48 15.18
N ALA A 256 13.67 -13.30 16.22
CA ALA A 256 14.22 -12.83 17.49
C ALA A 256 15.67 -12.32 17.36
N THR A 257 16.50 -13.00 16.57
CA THR A 257 17.85 -12.54 16.22
C THR A 257 17.83 -11.19 15.51
N ILE A 258 16.94 -11.01 14.53
CA ILE A 258 16.76 -9.73 13.84
C ILE A 258 16.42 -8.62 14.85
N LEU A 259 15.44 -8.84 15.74
CA LEU A 259 15.04 -7.86 16.74
C LEU A 259 16.20 -7.49 17.69
N ASP A 260 16.98 -8.48 18.13
CA ASP A 260 18.14 -8.23 18.99
C ASP A 260 19.21 -7.38 18.28
N MET A 261 19.52 -7.68 17.03
CA MET A 261 20.45 -6.89 16.22
C MET A 261 19.96 -5.44 16.03
N LEU A 262 18.65 -5.23 15.80
CA LEU A 262 18.06 -3.89 15.70
C LEU A 262 18.15 -3.11 17.01
N LYS A 263 17.92 -3.76 18.17
CA LYS A 263 18.08 -3.13 19.49
C LYS A 263 19.52 -2.70 19.77
N ASN A 264 20.49 -3.39 19.18
CA ASN A 264 21.91 -3.05 19.23
C ASN A 264 22.37 -2.16 18.07
N ASN A 265 21.42 -1.56 17.32
CA ASN A 265 21.67 -0.68 16.18
C ASN A 265 22.52 -1.30 15.05
N ASN A 266 22.50 -2.62 14.90
CA ASN A 266 23.25 -3.35 13.88
C ASN A 266 22.42 -3.53 12.59
N VAL A 267 22.10 -2.43 11.92
CA VAL A 267 21.23 -2.40 10.73
C VAL A 267 21.82 -3.19 9.56
N GLU A 268 23.12 -3.05 9.28
CA GLU A 268 23.76 -3.79 8.18
C GLU A 268 23.85 -5.29 8.47
N GLY A 269 24.09 -5.68 9.73
CA GLY A 269 24.01 -7.07 10.13
C GLY A 269 22.62 -7.67 9.87
N VAL A 270 21.55 -6.92 10.15
CA VAL A 270 20.18 -7.35 9.84
C VAL A 270 19.97 -7.49 8.32
N CYS A 271 20.46 -6.55 7.52
CA CYS A 271 20.35 -6.63 6.06
C CYS A 271 21.06 -7.89 5.50
N ASN A 272 22.20 -8.27 6.07
CA ASN A 272 22.90 -9.49 5.68
C ASN A 272 22.17 -10.76 6.16
N PHE A 273 21.66 -10.74 7.39
CA PHE A 273 20.95 -11.88 7.97
C PHE A 273 19.61 -12.15 7.25
N ILE A 274 18.86 -11.10 6.91
CA ILE A 274 17.52 -11.25 6.32
C ILE A 274 17.53 -11.91 4.95
N THR A 275 18.62 -11.73 4.18
CA THR A 275 18.83 -12.40 2.89
C THR A 275 18.76 -13.92 3.04
N HIS A 276 19.44 -14.44 4.06
CA HIS A 276 19.47 -15.87 4.35
C HIS A 276 18.15 -16.33 4.96
N HIS A 277 17.59 -15.57 5.91
CA HIS A 277 16.32 -15.89 6.58
C HIS A 277 15.15 -16.04 5.60
N ILE A 278 15.05 -15.14 4.62
CA ILE A 278 14.02 -15.21 3.57
C ILE A 278 14.28 -16.38 2.62
N GLY A 279 15.53 -16.59 2.21
CA GLY A 279 15.89 -17.61 1.22
C GLY A 279 15.82 -19.05 1.72
N SER A 280 16.24 -19.31 2.97
CA SER A 280 16.47 -20.67 3.50
C SER A 280 15.21 -21.53 3.61
N GLY A 281 14.02 -20.91 3.63
CA GLY A 281 12.77 -21.63 3.80
C GLY A 281 11.85 -21.69 2.59
N PHE A 282 11.92 -20.69 1.71
CA PHE A 282 10.90 -20.53 0.69
C PHE A 282 11.21 -21.37 -0.56
N THR A 283 12.46 -21.35 -1.03
CA THR A 283 12.85 -21.94 -2.33
C THR A 283 12.61 -23.45 -2.41
N GLU A 284 13.07 -24.20 -1.40
CA GLU A 284 12.95 -25.66 -1.42
C GLU A 284 11.49 -26.14 -1.31
N ARG A 285 10.69 -25.46 -0.49
CA ARG A 285 9.26 -25.80 -0.35
C ARG A 285 8.46 -25.41 -1.58
N ALA A 286 8.78 -24.26 -2.17
CA ALA A 286 8.10 -23.80 -3.38
C ALA A 286 8.44 -24.68 -4.59
N ARG A 287 9.65 -25.22 -4.68
CA ARG A 287 10.00 -26.26 -5.68
C ARG A 287 9.16 -27.53 -5.52
N LYS A 288 8.92 -27.98 -4.29
CA LYS A 288 8.02 -29.13 -4.03
C LYS A 288 6.59 -28.86 -4.50
N LEU A 289 6.09 -27.64 -4.28
CA LEU A 289 4.77 -27.22 -4.79
C LEU A 289 4.70 -27.33 -6.32
N LEU A 290 5.77 -26.96 -7.02
CA LEU A 290 5.84 -27.06 -8.48
C LEU A 290 5.98 -28.49 -8.98
N ALA A 291 6.76 -29.32 -8.29
CA ALA A 291 6.96 -30.72 -8.64
C ALA A 291 5.70 -31.59 -8.46
N LEU A 292 4.80 -31.22 -7.54
CA LEU A 292 3.53 -31.94 -7.33
C LEU A 292 2.47 -31.69 -8.44
N LYS A 293 2.71 -30.70 -9.32
CA LYS A 293 1.80 -30.33 -10.41
C LYS A 293 2.32 -30.64 -11.81
N ALA A 294 3.54 -31.17 -11.92
CA ALA A 294 4.16 -31.66 -13.17
C ALA A 294 3.87 -33.15 -13.37
#